data_AF-A0A355SHP8-F1
#
_entry.id   AF-A0A355SHP8-F1
#
_cell.length_a   1.000
_cell.length_b   1.000
_cell.length_c   1.000
_cell.angle_alpha   90.00
_cell.angle_beta   90.00
_cell.angle_gamma   90.00
#
_symmetry.space_group_name_H-M   'P 1'
#
loop_
_entity.id
_entity.type
_entity.pdbx_description
1 polymer ?
#
loop_
_entity_poly.entity_id
_entity_poly.type
_entity_poly.pdbx_seq_one_letter_code
_entity_poly.pdbx_strand_id
1 'polypeptide(L)'
;SIQVYEETSGLKPGEEVVSTGEPLSVELGPGLIESMFDGIQRPLEGIAKIAGDFIARGVSIPALDRKKKWHFKPVKKIGDRVVPGDIIGIVKETVIVEHRIMLPFGIEGEL
;
A
#
# COMPACT_ATOMS: atom_id res chain seq x y z
N SER A 1 -22.76 -13.49 -4.71
CA SER A 1 -23.01 -12.04 -4.81
C SER A 1 -21.67 -11.33 -4.73
N ILE A 2 -21.49 -10.21 -5.44
CA ILE A 2 -20.28 -9.39 -5.41
C ILE A 2 -20.69 -8.00 -4.93
N GLN A 3 -19.95 -7.43 -3.97
CA GLN A 3 -20.12 -6.05 -3.55
C GLN A 3 -19.16 -5.17 -4.35
N VAL A 4 -19.68 -4.12 -4.99
CA VAL A 4 -18.89 -3.17 -5.77
C VAL A 4 -18.63 -1.93 -4.91
N TYR A 5 -17.37 -1.47 -4.87
CA TYR A 5 -16.93 -0.32 -4.07
C TYR A 5 -16.73 0.96 -4.91
N GLU A 6 -17.13 0.93 -6.17
CA GLU A 6 -17.15 2.06 -7.10
C GLU A 6 -18.54 2.23 -7.72
N GLU A 7 -18.76 3.35 -8.42
CA GLU A 7 -20.03 3.68 -9.08
C GLU A 7 -20.37 2.67 -10.20
N THR A 8 -21.49 1.96 -10.04
CA THR A 8 -21.95 0.90 -10.95
C THR A 8 -22.71 1.39 -12.18
N SER A 9 -23.00 2.70 -12.28
CA SER A 9 -23.72 3.27 -13.41
C SER A 9 -23.12 2.87 -14.76
N GLY A 10 -23.93 2.31 -15.66
CA GLY A 10 -23.49 1.94 -17.01
C GLY A 10 -22.99 0.49 -17.16
N LEU A 11 -22.83 -0.27 -16.07
CA LEU A 11 -22.62 -1.73 -16.15
C LEU A 11 -23.88 -2.43 -16.68
N LYS A 12 -23.69 -3.46 -17.51
CA LYS A 12 -24.75 -4.24 -18.16
C LYS A 12 -24.54 -5.75 -17.99
N PRO A 13 -25.62 -6.56 -18.04
CA PRO A 13 -25.50 -8.00 -18.12
C PRO A 13 -24.65 -8.44 -19.33
N GLY A 14 -23.78 -9.44 -19.11
CA GLY A 14 -22.88 -9.96 -20.14
C GLY A 14 -21.49 -9.33 -20.16
N GLU A 15 -21.23 -8.30 -19.35
CA GLU A 15 -19.88 -7.77 -19.16
C GLU A 15 -18.98 -8.77 -18.40
N GLU A 16 -17.70 -8.77 -18.75
CA GLU A 16 -16.70 -9.65 -18.15
C GLU A 16 -16.37 -9.21 -16.72
N VAL A 17 -16.24 -10.19 -15.83
CA VAL A 17 -15.77 -9.99 -14.46
C VAL A 17 -14.54 -10.86 -14.24
N VAL A 18 -13.42 -10.22 -13.94
CA VAL A 18 -12.15 -10.89 -13.67
C VAL A 18 -11.85 -10.83 -12.18
N SER A 19 -11.66 -11.99 -11.56
CA SER A 19 -11.24 -12.08 -10.15
C SER A 19 -9.72 -11.91 -10.04
N THR A 20 -9.27 -11.15 -9.04
CA THR A 20 -7.84 -11.06 -8.68
C THR A 20 -7.33 -12.32 -7.96
N GLY A 21 -8.24 -13.15 -7.42
CA GLY A 21 -7.89 -14.31 -6.60
C GLY A 21 -7.42 -13.96 -5.18
N GLU A 22 -7.40 -12.67 -4.82
CA GLU A 22 -6.88 -12.17 -3.55
C GLU A 22 -7.92 -11.31 -2.82
N PRO A 23 -7.94 -11.33 -1.48
CA PRO A 23 -8.82 -10.47 -0.70
C PRO A 23 -8.43 -8.99 -0.85
N LEU A 24 -9.41 -8.10 -0.62
CA LEU A 24 -9.14 -6.68 -0.49
C LEU A 24 -8.12 -6.47 0.63
N SER A 25 -6.99 -5.84 0.27
CA SER A 25 -5.82 -5.70 1.12
C SER A 25 -5.29 -4.27 1.05
N VAL A 26 -4.42 -3.91 2.00
CA VAL A 26 -3.77 -2.60 2.05
C VAL A 26 -2.26 -2.75 2.06
N GLU A 27 -1.56 -1.79 1.47
CA GLU A 27 -0.12 -1.66 1.60
C GLU A 27 0.25 -0.98 2.92
N LEU A 28 1.24 -1.53 3.61
CA LEU A 28 1.78 -1.00 4.85
C LEU A 28 3.28 -0.70 4.66
N GLY A 29 3.66 0.57 4.77
CA GLY A 29 5.05 0.97 4.66
C GLY A 29 5.28 2.48 4.68
N PRO A 30 6.54 2.93 4.57
CA PRO A 30 6.88 4.35 4.54
C PRO A 30 6.26 5.07 3.34
N GLY A 31 5.62 6.21 3.60
CA GLY A 31 4.88 7.02 2.62
C GLY A 31 3.38 7.12 2.93
N LEU A 32 2.88 6.39 3.92
CA LEU A 32 1.47 6.46 4.34
C LEU A 32 1.16 7.72 5.15
N ILE A 33 2.06 8.16 6.03
CA ILE A 33 1.74 9.12 7.10
C ILE A 33 1.36 10.49 6.55
N GLU A 34 1.98 10.92 5.47
CA GLU A 34 1.73 12.23 4.84
C GLU A 34 0.69 12.16 3.72
N SER A 35 0.15 10.97 3.42
CA SER A 35 -0.70 10.74 2.26
C SER A 35 -2.19 10.70 2.63
N MET A 36 -3.03 11.22 1.73
CA MET A 36 -4.49 11.15 1.84
C MET A 36 -5.04 10.12 0.84
N PHE A 37 -5.89 9.21 1.32
CA PHE A 37 -6.41 8.09 0.55
C PHE A 37 -7.94 8.09 0.45
N ASP A 38 -8.47 7.44 -0.57
CA ASP A 38 -9.90 7.12 -0.66
C ASP A 38 -10.26 5.83 0.11
N GLY A 39 -11.52 5.39 0.01
CA GLY A 39 -12.03 4.21 0.73
C GLY A 39 -11.42 2.86 0.36
N ILE A 40 -10.58 2.80 -0.68
CA ILE A 40 -9.88 1.59 -1.12
C ILE A 40 -8.36 1.82 -1.26
N GLN A 41 -7.82 2.78 -0.50
CA GLN A 41 -6.38 3.09 -0.40
C GLN A 41 -5.71 3.65 -1.67
N ARG A 42 -6.45 4.35 -2.54
CA ARG A 42 -5.84 5.09 -3.66
C ARG A 42 -5.43 6.50 -3.23
N PRO A 43 -4.22 6.99 -3.56
CA PRO A 43 -3.76 8.30 -3.12
C PRO A 43 -4.49 9.41 -3.88
N LEU A 44 -5.21 10.28 -3.16
CA LEU A 44 -6.06 11.32 -3.77
C LEU A 44 -5.24 12.35 -4.56
N GLU A 45 -4.05 12.72 -4.09
CA GLU A 45 -3.16 13.60 -4.84
C GLU A 45 -2.68 12.96 -6.16
N GLY A 46 -2.41 11.65 -6.13
CA GLY A 46 -2.06 10.88 -7.33
C GLY A 46 -3.22 10.83 -8.33
N ILE A 47 -4.44 10.63 -7.83
CA ILE A 47 -5.66 10.66 -8.66
C ILE A 47 -5.85 12.05 -9.27
N ALA A 48 -5.76 13.12 -8.47
CA ALA A 48 -5.97 14.49 -8.94
C ALA A 48 -4.99 14.88 -10.05
N LYS A 49 -3.73 14.44 -9.96
CA LYS A 49 -2.71 14.67 -11.00
C LYS A 49 -3.05 14.03 -12.36
N ILE A 50 -3.84 12.95 -12.36
CA ILE A 50 -4.20 12.20 -13.58
C ILE A 50 -5.60 12.59 -14.10
N ALA A 51 -6.57 12.72 -13.18
CA ALA A 51 -7.98 12.89 -13.52
C ALA A 51 -8.52 14.32 -13.33
N GLY A 52 -7.75 15.22 -12.72
CA GLY A 52 -8.18 16.58 -12.37
C GLY A 52 -9.03 16.62 -11.10
N ASP A 53 -9.98 17.56 -11.04
CA ASP A 53 -10.75 17.83 -9.81
C ASP A 53 -11.78 16.74 -9.45
N PHE A 54 -12.07 15.81 -10.36
CA PHE A 54 -13.04 14.74 -10.19
C PHE A 54 -12.38 13.36 -10.27
N ILE A 55 -12.83 12.42 -9.44
CA ILE A 55 -12.33 11.04 -9.46
C ILE A 55 -12.96 10.30 -10.65
N ALA A 56 -12.15 9.99 -11.65
CA ALA A 56 -12.56 9.14 -12.77
C ALA A 56 -12.65 7.66 -12.34
N ARG A 57 -13.59 6.93 -12.93
CA ARG A 57 -13.78 5.49 -12.68
C ARG A 57 -12.65 4.67 -13.27
N GLY A 58 -12.28 3.57 -12.59
CA GLY A 58 -11.28 2.62 -13.09
C GLY A 58 -9.84 3.12 -13.00
N VAL A 59 -9.58 4.22 -12.28
CA VAL A 59 -8.21 4.69 -12.04
C VAL A 59 -7.55 3.78 -11.01
N SER A 60 -6.45 3.14 -11.42
CA SER A 60 -5.60 2.30 -10.58
C SER A 60 -4.22 2.95 -10.42
N ILE A 61 -3.88 3.32 -9.19
CA ILE A 61 -2.62 3.95 -8.82
C ILE A 61 -2.09 3.23 -7.58
N PRO A 62 -0.79 2.89 -7.51
CA PRO A 62 -0.20 2.31 -6.29
C PRO A 62 -0.44 3.19 -5.07
N ALA A 63 -0.72 2.57 -3.92
CA ALA A 63 -0.93 3.29 -2.66
C ALA A 63 0.34 4.05 -2.22
N LEU A 64 1.51 3.44 -2.39
CA LEU A 64 2.80 4.04 -2.06
C LEU A 64 3.57 4.46 -3.32
N ASP A 65 4.23 5.61 -3.25
CA ASP A 65 5.09 6.10 -4.34
C ASP A 65 6.31 5.19 -4.53
N ARG A 66 6.34 4.46 -5.65
CA ARG A 66 7.43 3.54 -6.03
C ARG A 66 8.72 4.24 -6.45
N LYS A 67 8.68 5.55 -6.69
CA LYS A 67 9.84 6.36 -7.10
C LYS A 67 10.51 7.04 -5.91
N LYS A 68 9.79 7.27 -4.80
CA LYS A 68 10.34 7.87 -3.59
C LYS A 68 11.37 6.94 -2.97
N LYS A 69 12.56 7.47 -2.71
CA LYS A 69 13.66 6.74 -2.06
C LYS A 69 13.71 7.08 -0.58
N TRP A 70 13.94 6.06 0.23
CA TRP A 70 14.03 6.16 1.68
C TRP A 70 15.42 5.76 2.16
N HIS A 71 15.94 6.47 3.15
CA HIS A 71 17.16 6.05 3.84
C HIS A 71 16.80 4.99 4.88
N PHE A 72 17.15 3.74 4.59
CA PHE A 72 16.96 2.60 5.47
C PHE A 72 18.17 2.43 6.39
N LYS A 73 17.93 2.43 7.69
CA LYS A 73 18.92 2.13 8.72
C LYS A 73 18.66 0.71 9.26
N PRO A 74 19.52 -0.28 8.97
CA PRO A 74 19.37 -1.62 9.52
C PRO A 74 19.56 -1.61 11.04
N VAL A 75 18.82 -2.46 11.76
CA VAL A 75 18.99 -2.66 13.21
C VAL A 75 19.32 -4.11 13.59
N LYS A 76 19.20 -5.03 12.63
CA LYS A 76 19.63 -6.43 12.74
C LYS A 76 20.87 -6.68 11.88
N LYS A 77 21.58 -7.77 12.15
CA LYS A 77 22.78 -8.20 11.43
C LYS A 77 22.52 -9.53 10.71
N ILE A 78 23.35 -9.81 9.71
CA ILE A 78 23.39 -11.13 9.06
C ILE A 78 23.67 -12.19 10.12
N GLY A 79 22.90 -13.27 10.12
CA GLY A 79 22.97 -14.33 11.12
C GLY A 79 22.05 -14.14 12.33
N ASP A 80 21.36 -13.00 12.45
CA ASP A 80 20.36 -12.83 13.50
C ASP A 80 19.12 -13.66 13.17
N ARG A 81 18.62 -14.42 14.16
CA ARG A 81 17.31 -15.08 14.06
C ARG A 81 16.22 -14.02 14.17
N VAL A 82 15.24 -14.12 13.27
CA VAL A 82 14.12 -13.18 13.17
C VAL A 82 12.78 -13.92 13.08
N VAL A 83 11.76 -13.29 13.67
CA VAL A 83 10.38 -13.79 13.71
C VAL A 83 9.41 -12.69 13.28
N PRO A 84 8.15 -13.01 12.95
CA PRO A 84 7.16 -12.01 12.56
C PRO A 84 7.06 -10.85 13.55
N GLY A 85 7.04 -9.63 13.03
CA GLY A 85 6.99 -8.41 13.83
C GLY A 85 8.35 -7.90 14.32
N ASP A 86 9.43 -8.68 14.16
CA ASP A 86 10.77 -8.18 14.48
C ASP A 86 11.13 -6.98 13.61
N ILE A 87 11.67 -5.93 14.24
CA ILE A 87 12.16 -4.75 13.55
C ILE A 87 13.52 -5.11 12.94
N ILE A 88 13.60 -5.11 11.61
CA ILE A 88 14.83 -5.37 10.85
C ILE A 88 15.55 -4.08 10.45
N GLY A 89 14.82 -2.97 10.40
CA GLY A 89 15.39 -1.65 10.25
C GLY A 89 14.37 -0.55 10.38
N ILE A 90 14.84 0.66 10.12
CA ILE A 90 14.13 1.89 10.42
C ILE A 90 14.26 2.84 9.25
N VAL A 91 13.18 3.56 8.94
CA VAL A 91 13.15 4.67 8.01
C VAL A 91 12.63 5.91 8.74
N LYS A 92 13.29 7.05 8.58
CA LYS A 92 12.74 8.34 9.05
C LYS A 92 11.71 8.81 8.02
N GLU A 93 10.43 8.52 8.26
CA GLU A 93 9.36 8.81 7.30
C GLU A 93 9.02 10.29 7.26
N THR A 94 8.89 10.91 8.44
CA THR A 94 8.69 12.36 8.59
C THR A 94 9.71 12.93 9.55
N VAL A 95 9.76 14.26 9.69
CA VAL A 95 10.65 14.94 10.65
C VAL A 95 10.48 14.44 12.09
N ILE A 96 9.27 14.01 12.45
CA ILE A 96 8.94 13.55 13.81
C ILE A 96 8.89 12.02 13.87
N VAL A 97 8.32 11.36 12.86
CA VAL A 97 8.01 9.93 12.93
C VAL A 97 9.13 9.05 12.38
N GLU A 98 9.53 8.11 13.20
CA GLU A 98 10.39 6.99 12.84
C GLU A 98 9.50 5.78 12.48
N HIS A 99 9.60 5.30 11.24
CA HIS A 99 8.87 4.15 10.74
C HIS A 99 9.71 2.88 10.90
N ARG A 100 9.15 1.88 11.58
CA ARG A 100 9.81 0.59 11.83
C ARG A 100 9.48 -0.39 10.72
N ILE A 101 10.50 -0.89 10.04
CA ILE A 101 10.36 -1.94 9.03
C ILE A 101 10.40 -3.28 9.77
N MET A 102 9.27 -3.97 9.77
CA MET A 102 9.06 -5.21 10.50
C MET A 102 9.03 -6.41 9.57
N LEU A 103 9.43 -7.57 10.09
CA LEU A 103 9.30 -8.83 9.35
C LEU A 103 7.80 -9.18 9.18
N PRO A 104 7.35 -9.53 7.95
CA PRO A 104 5.97 -9.89 7.71
C PRO A 104 5.51 -11.12 8.50
N PHE A 105 4.19 -11.23 8.68
CA PHE A 105 3.59 -12.44 9.23
C PHE A 105 3.85 -13.66 8.34
N GLY A 106 4.09 -14.82 8.97
CA GLY A 106 4.35 -16.08 8.27
C GLY A 106 5.79 -16.25 7.76
N ILE A 107 6.69 -15.29 8.04
CA ILE A 107 8.11 -15.38 7.70
C ILE A 107 8.92 -15.45 8.98
N GLU A 108 9.79 -16.46 9.10
CA GLU A 108 10.76 -16.61 10.18
C GLU A 108 12.03 -17.28 9.66
N GLY A 109 13.17 -17.03 10.31
CA GLY A 109 14.43 -17.63 9.90
C GLY A 109 15.64 -16.88 10.40
N GLU A 110 16.73 -16.98 9.65
CA GLU A 110 18.00 -16.29 9.87
C GLU A 110 18.22 -15.29 8.74
N LEU A 111 18.69 -14.08 9.08
CA LEU A 111 18.95 -12.99 8.13
C LEU A 111 20.20 -13.21 7.25
#